data_AF-A0A665TVC8-F1
#
_entry.id   AF-A0A665TVC8-F1
#
_cell.length_a   1.000
_cell.length_b   1.000
_cell.length_c   1.000
_cell.angle_alpha   90.00
_cell.angle_beta   90.00
_cell.angle_gamma   90.00
#
_symmetry.space_group_name_H-M   'P 1'
#
loop_
_entity.id
_entity.type
_entity.pdbx_description
1 polymer ?
#
loop_
_entity_poly.entity_id
_entity_poly.type
_entity_poly.pdbx_seq_one_letter_code
_entity_poly.pdbx_strand_id
1 'polypeptide(L)'
;MASTLSRLQLGQTRGLRAKLLRRYEHQPLVSCLAGLYGCRWRRYERSCAQPGDCCCNKVSQNPPLDTSGSGSVHLYESCGGVKLIKKSGVCVCVSVRRCLITGAYLAVLFALYLVPLGLYSPCIKEKRTLGPAPALIGHRGAPMLAPENTLMSFEKAVEAGSKGLETDVTISFDGVPFLMHDRTLRRTTNVHEVFPNRTDALAAMFTWAELESLNAGAWFLSHNPFGTTGSLGAEERRQAANQSVCSLQAFLQLAAQTDKLVIFDLYRPPRGHPYRDTWIQRTLEVIQNESSIQSSQVRPATDLRDLVQEIDPELQQTSGSRLPLEELQSNNIVKLNLHYSSMSAELIRSLEYEAVNITTNLYVISQPWLYSLAWCSGVHSVTTNSPQLLSIMSSPMFLMSPDEYNLMWILTDLLSLMLIVIIFVFHRLKKKKNLSSISTLNKVKM
;
A
#
# COMPACT_ATOMS: atom_id res chain seq x y z
N MET A 1 6.54 -10.78 -49.47
CA MET A 1 5.47 -11.76 -49.21
C MET A 1 4.77 -11.40 -47.91
N ALA A 2 3.93 -10.38 -47.97
CA ALA A 2 3.16 -9.85 -46.86
C ALA A 2 1.69 -9.81 -47.30
N SER A 3 0.97 -10.94 -47.15
CA SER A 3 -0.49 -10.99 -47.35
C SER A 3 -1.12 -12.34 -47.00
N THR A 4 -0.85 -12.91 -45.81
CA THR A 4 -1.61 -14.12 -45.39
C THR A 4 -1.71 -14.34 -43.87
N LEU A 5 -1.77 -13.28 -43.06
CA LEU A 5 -1.88 -13.41 -41.58
C LEU A 5 -2.96 -12.52 -40.94
N SER A 6 -4.02 -12.18 -41.68
CA SER A 6 -5.07 -11.27 -41.19
C SER A 6 -6.51 -11.76 -41.40
N ARG A 7 -6.74 -13.08 -41.51
CA ARG A 7 -8.10 -13.64 -41.67
C ARG A 7 -8.51 -14.77 -40.72
N LEU A 8 -7.72 -15.10 -39.69
CA LEU A 8 -8.03 -16.21 -38.77
C LEU A 8 -8.20 -15.83 -37.30
N GLN A 9 -8.44 -14.54 -36.98
CA GLN A 9 -8.80 -14.09 -35.62
C GLN A 9 -10.07 -13.22 -35.54
N LEU A 10 -11.06 -13.45 -36.42
CA LEU A 10 -12.37 -12.78 -36.32
C LEU A 10 -13.57 -13.73 -36.14
N GLY A 11 -13.33 -15.02 -35.88
CA GLY A 11 -14.39 -16.04 -35.76
C GLY A 11 -14.91 -16.33 -34.35
N GLN A 12 -14.18 -15.98 -33.28
CA GLN A 12 -14.52 -16.41 -31.90
C GLN A 12 -15.04 -15.31 -30.96
N THR A 13 -15.11 -14.05 -31.39
CA THR A 13 -15.64 -12.94 -30.59
C THR A 13 -17.14 -12.64 -30.80
N ARG A 14 -17.83 -13.46 -31.61
CA ARG A 14 -19.29 -13.34 -31.83
C ARG A 14 -20.14 -14.23 -30.90
N GLY A 15 -19.55 -15.14 -30.14
CA GLY A 15 -20.25 -16.01 -29.19
C GLY A 15 -20.42 -15.46 -27.76
N LEU A 16 -19.53 -14.56 -27.30
CA LEU A 16 -19.61 -14.01 -25.93
C LEU A 16 -20.51 -12.76 -25.80
N ARG A 17 -20.86 -12.12 -26.92
CA ARG A 17 -21.71 -10.92 -26.92
C ARG A 17 -23.21 -11.22 -26.72
N ALA A 18 -23.60 -12.50 -26.78
CA ALA A 18 -24.98 -12.95 -26.66
C ALA A 18 -25.39 -13.44 -25.25
N LYS A 19 -24.49 -13.42 -24.26
CA LYS A 19 -24.79 -13.84 -22.87
C LYS A 19 -24.70 -12.74 -21.80
N LEU A 20 -24.31 -11.52 -22.16
CA LEU A 20 -24.21 -10.38 -21.22
C LEU A 20 -25.23 -9.26 -21.47
N LEU A 21 -26.17 -9.46 -22.40
CA LEU A 21 -27.25 -8.53 -22.69
C LEU A 21 -28.60 -9.14 -22.32
N ARG A 22 -28.98 -9.09 -21.04
CA ARG A 22 -30.37 -9.00 -20.58
C ARG A 22 -30.43 -8.69 -19.07
N ARG A 23 -31.24 -7.67 -18.74
CA ARG A 23 -31.65 -7.12 -17.42
C ARG A 23 -30.68 -6.07 -16.85
N TYR A 24 -31.00 -4.78 -16.71
CA TYR A 24 -32.28 -4.05 -16.75
C TYR A 24 -32.14 -2.66 -17.37
N GLU A 25 -33.18 -2.28 -18.10
CA GLU A 25 -33.44 -0.97 -18.69
C GLU A 25 -34.08 0.02 -17.71
N HIS A 26 -33.79 1.31 -17.95
CA HIS A 26 -34.50 2.53 -17.59
C HIS A 26 -34.73 2.88 -16.10
N GLN A 27 -34.07 3.96 -15.66
CA GLN A 27 -34.80 5.14 -15.17
C GLN A 27 -34.19 6.47 -15.69
N PRO A 28 -34.99 7.32 -16.35
CA PRO A 28 -34.55 8.60 -16.92
C PRO A 28 -34.84 9.72 -15.92
N LEU A 29 -33.84 10.22 -15.19
CA LEU A 29 -34.11 11.39 -14.32
C LEU A 29 -32.96 12.39 -14.11
N VAL A 30 -31.78 12.18 -14.70
CA VAL A 30 -30.67 13.15 -14.56
C VAL A 30 -30.48 14.02 -15.81
N SER A 31 -30.87 13.54 -17.00
CA SER A 31 -30.87 14.36 -18.23
C SER A 31 -32.01 15.38 -18.31
N CYS A 32 -33.03 15.27 -17.46
CA CYS A 32 -34.13 16.25 -17.43
C CYS A 32 -33.76 17.53 -16.63
N LEU A 33 -32.83 17.44 -15.66
CA LEU A 33 -32.49 18.56 -14.79
C LEU A 33 -31.31 19.41 -15.31
N ALA A 34 -30.38 18.83 -16.07
CA ALA A 34 -29.29 19.61 -16.69
C ALA A 34 -29.73 20.38 -17.96
N GLY A 35 -30.72 19.85 -18.71
CA GLY A 35 -31.23 20.47 -19.94
C GLY A 35 -32.00 21.79 -19.69
N LEU A 36 -32.70 21.91 -18.57
CA LEU A 36 -33.48 23.12 -18.23
C LEU A 36 -32.61 24.30 -17.76
N TYR A 37 -31.35 24.06 -17.34
CA TYR A 37 -30.44 25.11 -16.88
C TYR A 37 -29.52 25.69 -17.97
N GLY A 38 -29.47 25.09 -19.17
CA GLY A 38 -28.68 25.60 -20.31
C GLY A 38 -29.31 26.78 -21.05
N CYS A 39 -30.64 26.91 -21.06
CA CYS A 39 -31.34 27.89 -21.91
C CYS A 39 -31.85 29.16 -21.20
N ARG A 40 -31.54 29.40 -19.91
CA ARG A 40 -32.00 30.62 -19.20
C ARG A 40 -30.93 31.46 -18.50
N TRP A 41 -29.64 31.21 -18.71
CA TRP A 41 -28.56 32.02 -18.13
C TRP A 41 -27.65 32.72 -19.15
N ARG A 42 -28.22 33.65 -19.94
CA ARG A 42 -27.75 35.03 -20.17
C ARG A 42 -28.47 35.65 -21.38
N ARG A 43 -29.58 36.33 -21.10
CA ARG A 43 -30.11 37.41 -21.94
C ARG A 43 -29.89 38.79 -21.29
N TYR A 44 -28.94 38.93 -20.37
CA TYR A 44 -28.63 40.22 -19.75
C TYR A 44 -27.11 40.39 -19.67
N GLU A 45 -26.67 41.57 -20.13
CA GLU A 45 -25.30 42.04 -20.40
C GLU A 45 -24.74 41.77 -21.81
N ARG A 46 -25.45 42.29 -22.82
CA ARG A 46 -24.85 43.24 -23.76
C ARG A 46 -25.79 44.43 -23.90
N SER A 47 -25.26 45.61 -23.61
CA SER A 47 -25.92 46.91 -23.63
C SER A 47 -26.52 47.20 -25.02
N CYS A 48 -27.79 47.59 -25.08
CA CYS A 48 -28.29 48.27 -26.28
C CYS A 48 -27.92 49.75 -26.16
N ALA A 49 -27.12 50.21 -27.11
CA ALA A 49 -27.06 51.61 -27.49
C ALA A 49 -28.47 52.11 -27.88
N GLN A 50 -28.76 53.37 -27.62
CA GLN A 50 -30.04 53.97 -28.02
C GLN A 50 -30.07 54.24 -29.54
N PRO A 51 -31.24 54.16 -30.20
CA PRO A 51 -31.37 54.51 -31.61
C PRO A 51 -31.24 56.03 -31.78
N GLY A 52 -30.17 56.50 -32.44
CA GLY A 52 -30.00 57.91 -32.79
C GLY A 52 -28.56 58.44 -32.86
N ASP A 53 -27.58 57.77 -32.25
CA ASP A 53 -26.22 58.30 -32.16
C ASP A 53 -25.26 57.66 -33.18
N CYS A 54 -24.69 58.49 -34.05
CA CYS A 54 -23.60 58.13 -34.95
C CYS A 54 -22.25 58.54 -34.31
N CYS A 55 -21.28 57.62 -34.28
CA CYS A 55 -19.97 57.77 -33.62
C CYS A 55 -18.99 58.73 -34.34
N CYS A 56 -19.39 59.99 -34.55
CA CYS A 56 -18.49 61.09 -34.89
C CYS A 56 -18.85 62.31 -34.02
N ASN A 57 -17.84 62.91 -33.38
CA ASN A 57 -17.87 63.99 -32.35
C ASN A 57 -18.10 63.46 -30.92
N LYS A 58 -17.25 63.71 -29.91
CA LYS A 58 -16.34 64.83 -29.67
C LYS A 58 -15.03 64.36 -29.02
N VAL A 59 -13.92 64.71 -29.66
CA VAL A 59 -12.68 65.10 -28.99
C VAL A 59 -12.94 66.43 -28.26
N SER A 60 -12.30 66.58 -27.11
CA SER A 60 -11.99 67.80 -26.35
C SER A 60 -13.14 68.69 -25.84
N GLN A 61 -13.13 68.87 -24.52
CA GLN A 61 -13.45 70.13 -23.87
C GLN A 61 -12.57 71.23 -24.47
N ASN A 62 -13.16 72.37 -24.86
CA ASN A 62 -12.38 73.59 -25.05
C ASN A 62 -12.17 74.25 -23.68
N PRO A 63 -10.95 74.68 -23.35
CA PRO A 63 -10.71 76.06 -22.97
C PRO A 63 -10.16 76.83 -24.19
N PRO A 64 -10.38 78.15 -24.27
CA PRO A 64 -9.97 78.92 -25.44
C PRO A 64 -8.49 79.32 -25.35
N LEU A 65 -7.95 79.54 -26.56
CA LEU A 65 -6.85 80.43 -26.92
C LEU A 65 -5.43 79.95 -26.63
N ASP A 66 -4.77 79.50 -27.70
CA ASP A 66 -3.45 80.04 -28.00
C ASP A 66 -3.49 80.69 -29.39
N THR A 67 -3.19 81.99 -29.44
CA THR A 67 -2.55 82.55 -30.61
C THR A 67 -1.06 82.21 -30.51
N SER A 68 -0.56 81.61 -31.59
CA SER A 68 0.84 81.45 -31.99
C SER A 68 1.54 80.13 -31.64
N GLY A 69 1.95 79.40 -32.69
CA GLY A 69 3.23 78.69 -32.68
C GLY A 69 3.22 77.19 -33.00
N SER A 70 3.45 76.88 -34.28
CA SER A 70 4.21 75.71 -34.77
C SER A 70 3.55 74.32 -34.77
N GLY A 71 3.05 73.91 -35.94
CA GLY A 71 2.85 72.49 -36.28
C GLY A 71 2.39 72.26 -37.72
N SER A 72 3.12 71.45 -38.48
CA SER A 72 2.59 70.56 -39.55
C SER A 72 3.70 69.64 -40.08
N VAL A 73 3.50 68.31 -39.97
CA VAL A 73 3.76 67.31 -41.03
C VAL A 73 2.79 66.12 -40.85
N HIS A 74 2.22 65.66 -41.97
CA HIS A 74 1.21 64.60 -42.20
C HIS A 74 1.79 63.19 -42.49
N LEU A 75 0.97 62.11 -42.41
CA LEU A 75 0.61 61.16 -43.52
C LEU A 75 -0.06 59.85 -42.97
N TYR A 76 -1.35 59.55 -43.28
CA TYR A 76 -1.98 58.54 -44.21
C TYR A 76 -1.78 57.04 -43.84
N GLU A 77 -2.76 56.10 -43.89
CA GLU A 77 -3.45 55.55 -45.09
C GLU A 77 -4.69 54.63 -44.76
N SER A 78 -5.49 54.28 -45.79
CA SER A 78 -6.90 53.81 -45.79
C SER A 78 -7.10 52.42 -46.44
N CYS A 79 -8.29 51.80 -46.22
CA CYS A 79 -9.19 51.07 -47.19
C CYS A 79 -9.80 49.79 -46.59
N GLY A 80 -11.07 49.39 -46.78
CA GLY A 80 -12.18 49.86 -47.60
C GLY A 80 -13.01 48.65 -48.10
N GLY A 81 -14.31 48.55 -47.73
CA GLY A 81 -15.36 48.00 -48.62
C GLY A 81 -15.93 46.57 -48.40
N VAL A 82 -17.27 46.54 -48.26
CA VAL A 82 -18.27 45.59 -48.85
C VAL A 82 -19.10 44.67 -47.90
N LYS A 83 -20.36 45.12 -47.74
CA LYS A 83 -21.70 44.49 -47.65
C LYS A 83 -21.92 43.12 -46.97
N LEU A 84 -22.68 43.21 -45.87
CA LEU A 84 -23.47 42.14 -45.24
C LEU A 84 -24.53 41.53 -46.18
N ILE A 85 -24.55 40.20 -46.28
CA ILE A 85 -25.74 39.42 -46.64
C ILE A 85 -26.18 38.61 -45.42
N LYS A 86 -27.42 38.83 -45.00
CA LYS A 86 -28.06 38.26 -43.82
C LYS A 86 -28.59 36.87 -44.16
N LYS A 87 -28.09 35.81 -43.52
CA LYS A 87 -28.82 34.54 -43.37
C LYS A 87 -28.71 34.04 -41.94
N SER A 88 -29.89 33.79 -41.40
CA SER A 88 -30.27 33.16 -40.14
C SER A 88 -29.17 32.31 -39.48
N GLY A 89 -28.73 32.72 -38.29
CA GLY A 89 -27.78 31.95 -37.50
C GLY A 89 -27.85 32.36 -36.04
N VAL A 90 -28.48 31.53 -35.21
CA VAL A 90 -28.32 31.61 -33.76
C VAL A 90 -26.86 31.23 -33.47
N CYS A 91 -26.00 32.23 -33.27
CA CYS A 91 -24.59 32.00 -32.98
C CYS A 91 -24.44 31.68 -31.48
N VAL A 92 -24.57 30.40 -31.11
CA VAL A 92 -24.26 29.90 -29.77
C VAL A 92 -22.74 29.82 -29.64
N CYS A 93 -22.10 30.94 -29.31
CA CYS A 93 -20.68 30.94 -28.96
C CYS A 93 -20.53 30.57 -27.47
N VAL A 94 -20.79 29.31 -27.14
CA VAL A 94 -20.30 28.75 -25.88
C VAL A 94 -18.81 28.62 -26.06
N SER A 95 -18.04 29.44 -25.33
CA SER A 95 -16.58 29.44 -25.38
C SER A 95 -16.07 28.00 -25.20
N VAL A 96 -15.38 27.46 -26.20
CA VAL A 96 -14.84 26.08 -26.25
C VAL A 96 -14.18 25.67 -24.93
N ARG A 97 -13.51 26.63 -24.28
CA ARG A 97 -12.86 26.49 -22.96
C ARG A 97 -13.82 26.07 -21.84
N ARG A 98 -15.08 26.53 -21.84
CA ARG A 98 -16.11 26.14 -20.85
C ARG A 98 -16.64 24.74 -21.10
N CYS A 99 -16.84 24.34 -22.35
CA CYS A 99 -17.21 22.97 -22.68
C CYS A 99 -16.10 21.98 -22.28
N LEU A 100 -14.84 22.34 -22.51
CA LEU A 100 -13.69 21.53 -22.12
C LEU A 100 -13.59 21.36 -20.59
N ILE A 101 -13.74 22.44 -19.81
CA ILE A 101 -13.69 22.38 -18.34
C ILE A 101 -14.86 21.53 -17.79
N THR A 102 -16.08 21.77 -18.26
CA THR A 102 -17.26 21.00 -17.81
C THR A 102 -17.17 19.53 -18.23
N GLY A 103 -16.72 19.26 -19.46
CA GLY A 103 -16.50 17.90 -19.95
C GLY A 103 -15.44 17.16 -19.13
N ALA A 104 -14.31 17.80 -18.83
CA ALA A 104 -13.28 17.23 -17.97
C ALA A 104 -13.79 16.95 -16.55
N TYR A 105 -14.54 17.87 -15.95
CA TYR A 105 -15.15 17.67 -14.63
C TYR A 105 -16.12 16.49 -14.61
N LEU A 106 -17.02 16.40 -15.59
CA LEU A 106 -17.97 15.28 -15.69
C LEU A 106 -17.27 13.95 -15.94
N ALA A 107 -16.19 13.93 -16.72
CA ALA A 107 -15.38 12.74 -16.94
C ALA A 107 -14.69 12.27 -15.65
N VAL A 108 -14.10 13.19 -14.87
CA VAL A 108 -13.50 12.88 -13.56
C VAL A 108 -14.56 12.37 -12.59
N LEU A 109 -15.73 13.00 -12.54
CA LEU A 109 -16.82 12.59 -11.66
C LEU A 109 -17.33 11.20 -12.04
N PHE A 110 -17.56 10.95 -13.34
CA PHE A 110 -17.97 9.63 -13.84
C PHE A 110 -16.92 8.56 -13.54
N ALA A 111 -15.62 8.87 -13.71
CA ALA A 111 -14.55 7.96 -13.35
C ALA A 111 -14.57 7.63 -11.85
N LEU A 112 -14.69 8.63 -10.98
CA LEU A 112 -14.80 8.44 -9.52
C LEU A 112 -16.03 7.58 -9.14
N TYR A 113 -17.15 7.75 -9.84
CA TYR A 113 -18.36 6.92 -9.64
C TYR A 113 -18.17 5.46 -10.05
N LEU A 114 -17.29 5.18 -11.02
CA LEU A 114 -16.98 3.82 -11.44
C LEU A 114 -15.89 3.15 -10.58
N VAL A 115 -15.08 3.93 -9.83
CA VAL A 115 -13.99 3.39 -8.99
C VAL A 115 -14.47 2.30 -8.03
N PRO A 116 -15.56 2.47 -7.26
CA PRO A 116 -16.04 1.43 -6.33
C PRO A 116 -16.35 0.09 -6.99
N LEU A 117 -16.80 0.10 -8.26
CA LEU A 117 -17.09 -1.13 -9.02
C LEU A 117 -15.82 -1.91 -9.40
N GLY A 118 -14.67 -1.24 -9.44
CA GLY A 118 -13.36 -1.84 -9.71
C GLY A 118 -12.54 -2.16 -8.45
N LEU A 119 -13.01 -1.75 -7.26
CA LEU A 119 -12.32 -2.00 -6.00
C LEU A 119 -12.69 -3.39 -5.47
N TYR A 120 -11.84 -4.38 -5.75
CA TYR A 120 -11.94 -5.68 -5.11
C TYR A 120 -11.16 -5.67 -3.79
N SER A 121 -11.86 -5.89 -2.67
CA SER A 121 -11.23 -6.03 -1.34
C SER A 121 -11.63 -7.37 -0.74
N PRO A 122 -10.67 -8.18 -0.26
CA PRO A 122 -10.98 -9.48 0.36
C PRO A 122 -11.76 -9.33 1.68
N CYS A 123 -11.79 -8.13 2.26
CA CYS A 123 -12.56 -7.84 3.48
C CYS A 123 -14.02 -7.42 3.21
N ILE A 124 -14.46 -7.35 1.94
CA ILE A 124 -15.88 -7.19 1.61
C ILE A 124 -16.51 -8.58 1.57
N LYS A 125 -16.85 -9.12 2.74
CA LYS A 125 -17.47 -10.44 2.89
C LYS A 125 -18.29 -10.52 4.16
N GLU A 126 -19.25 -11.44 4.18
CA GLU A 126 -20.04 -11.73 5.36
C GLU A 126 -19.15 -12.18 6.53
N LYS A 127 -19.40 -11.67 7.74
CA LYS A 127 -18.61 -12.04 8.93
C LYS A 127 -18.60 -13.55 9.19
N ARG A 128 -19.69 -14.23 8.81
CA ARG A 128 -19.86 -15.69 8.98
C ARG A 128 -18.97 -16.51 8.02
N THR A 129 -18.44 -15.91 6.97
CA THR A 129 -17.56 -16.59 5.99
C THR A 129 -16.08 -16.27 6.20
N LEU A 130 -15.75 -15.53 7.27
CA LEU A 130 -14.37 -15.27 7.66
C LEU A 130 -13.77 -16.52 8.32
N GLY A 131 -12.65 -17.00 7.77
CA GLY A 131 -11.85 -18.07 8.37
C GLY A 131 -11.17 -17.67 9.68
N PRO A 132 -10.42 -18.58 10.33
CA PRO A 132 -9.69 -18.28 11.55
C PRO A 132 -8.64 -17.20 11.33
N ALA A 133 -8.25 -16.52 12.42
CA ALA A 133 -7.16 -15.55 12.38
C ALA A 133 -5.84 -16.23 11.98
N PRO A 134 -5.01 -15.61 11.12
CA PRO A 134 -3.70 -16.16 10.79
C PRO A 134 -2.84 -16.34 12.04
N ALA A 135 -2.19 -17.49 12.17
CA ALA A 135 -1.26 -17.72 13.27
C ALA A 135 -0.09 -16.73 13.22
N LEU A 136 0.35 -16.25 14.39
CA LEU A 136 1.46 -15.30 14.48
C LEU A 136 2.78 -16.04 14.65
N ILE A 137 3.78 -15.69 13.86
CA ILE A 137 5.17 -16.13 13.98
C ILE A 137 6.00 -14.90 14.36
N GLY A 138 6.74 -14.97 15.47
CA GLY A 138 7.56 -13.84 15.93
C GLY A 138 8.79 -13.64 15.06
N HIS A 139 8.84 -12.59 14.26
CA HIS A 139 9.98 -12.24 13.40
C HIS A 139 11.17 -11.82 14.24
N ARG A 140 12.26 -12.59 14.26
CA ARG A 140 13.40 -12.39 15.19
C ARG A 140 12.96 -12.30 16.66
N GLY A 141 11.89 -13.00 17.00
CA GLY A 141 11.15 -12.87 18.24
C GLY A 141 10.08 -11.75 18.19
N ALA A 142 10.15 -10.81 19.11
CA ALA A 142 9.25 -9.65 19.21
C ALA A 142 10.08 -8.35 19.25
N PRO A 143 10.64 -7.93 18.10
CA PRO A 143 11.61 -6.82 18.04
C PRO A 143 10.99 -5.45 18.37
N MET A 144 9.66 -5.34 18.45
CA MET A 144 8.99 -4.16 19.01
C MET A 144 8.91 -4.16 20.54
N LEU A 145 9.26 -5.26 21.22
CA LEU A 145 9.24 -5.39 22.68
C LEU A 145 10.63 -5.59 23.28
N ALA A 146 11.55 -6.20 22.54
CA ALA A 146 12.88 -6.55 23.00
C ALA A 146 13.89 -6.54 21.83
N PRO A 147 15.21 -6.55 22.11
CA PRO A 147 16.23 -6.52 21.07
C PRO A 147 16.15 -7.76 20.16
N GLU A 148 16.10 -7.57 18.84
CA GLU A 148 15.92 -8.68 17.89
C GLU A 148 16.97 -9.80 18.03
N ASN A 149 16.58 -11.05 17.74
CA ASN A 149 17.46 -12.24 17.81
C ASN A 149 18.14 -12.48 19.18
N THR A 150 17.51 -12.03 20.27
CA THR A 150 17.92 -12.33 21.65
C THR A 150 16.90 -13.25 22.35
N LEU A 151 17.31 -13.95 23.39
CA LEU A 151 16.40 -14.81 24.18
C LEU A 151 15.19 -14.02 24.69
N MET A 152 15.39 -12.82 25.21
CA MET A 152 14.28 -11.97 25.66
C MET A 152 13.28 -11.67 24.54
N SER A 153 13.74 -11.44 23.31
CA SER A 153 12.84 -11.22 22.16
C SER A 153 11.98 -12.43 21.85
N PHE A 154 12.54 -13.63 21.92
CA PHE A 154 11.79 -14.86 21.72
C PHE A 154 10.81 -15.14 22.87
N GLU A 155 11.23 -14.93 24.12
CA GLU A 155 10.35 -15.01 25.30
C GLU A 155 9.16 -14.07 25.15
N LYS A 156 9.40 -12.80 24.76
CA LYS A 156 8.33 -11.82 24.51
C LYS A 156 7.40 -12.23 23.38
N ALA A 157 7.90 -12.90 22.34
CA ALA A 157 7.05 -13.44 21.29
C ALA A 157 6.17 -14.58 21.77
N VAL A 158 6.69 -15.47 22.64
CA VAL A 158 5.92 -16.54 23.27
C VAL A 158 4.85 -15.95 24.20
N GLU A 159 5.21 -15.00 25.06
CA GLU A 159 4.29 -14.27 25.94
C GLU A 159 3.16 -13.59 25.15
N ALA A 160 3.47 -13.03 23.98
CA ALA A 160 2.50 -12.39 23.10
C ALA A 160 1.58 -13.37 22.33
N GLY A 161 1.77 -14.69 22.51
CA GLY A 161 0.92 -15.73 21.94
C GLY A 161 1.35 -16.23 20.56
N SER A 162 2.59 -15.96 20.14
CA SER A 162 3.11 -16.47 18.86
C SER A 162 3.09 -18.00 18.83
N LYS A 163 2.67 -18.59 17.71
CA LYS A 163 2.64 -20.04 17.48
C LYS A 163 3.97 -20.58 16.96
N GLY A 164 4.82 -19.70 16.47
CA GLY A 164 6.20 -20.02 16.11
C GLY A 164 7.10 -18.82 16.25
N LEU A 165 8.38 -19.07 16.05
CA LEU A 165 9.46 -18.11 16.13
C LEU A 165 10.24 -18.17 14.83
N GLU A 166 10.63 -17.01 14.33
CA GLU A 166 11.44 -16.86 13.14
C GLU A 166 12.76 -16.18 13.49
N THR A 167 13.85 -16.56 12.81
CA THR A 167 15.18 -15.97 13.03
C THR A 167 16.09 -16.16 11.80
N ASP A 168 17.32 -15.67 11.91
CA ASP A 168 18.36 -15.71 10.89
C ASP A 168 19.60 -16.40 11.48
N VAL A 169 20.08 -17.47 10.83
CA VAL A 169 21.19 -18.30 11.34
C VAL A 169 22.42 -18.13 10.48
N THR A 170 23.57 -17.94 11.14
CA THR A 170 24.90 -18.04 10.54
C THR A 170 25.82 -18.83 11.46
N ILE A 171 27.09 -19.01 11.11
CA ILE A 171 28.05 -19.81 11.88
C ILE A 171 29.28 -18.97 12.22
N SER A 172 29.74 -19.07 13.47
CA SER A 172 30.98 -18.44 13.95
C SER A 172 32.21 -19.10 13.32
N PHE A 173 33.35 -18.42 13.41
CA PHE A 173 34.60 -18.87 12.80
C PHE A 173 35.05 -20.25 13.30
N ASP A 174 34.73 -20.56 14.55
CA ASP A 174 35.02 -21.83 15.25
C ASP A 174 33.88 -22.86 15.18
N GLY A 175 32.76 -22.57 14.50
CA GLY A 175 31.76 -23.57 14.14
C GLY A 175 30.51 -23.62 15.01
N VAL A 176 30.22 -22.58 15.78
CA VAL A 176 29.00 -22.46 16.59
C VAL A 176 27.94 -21.69 15.79
N PRO A 177 26.79 -22.31 15.45
CA PRO A 177 25.68 -21.60 14.83
C PRO A 177 25.05 -20.59 15.79
N PHE A 178 24.83 -19.37 15.32
CA PHE A 178 24.28 -18.26 16.12
C PHE A 178 23.33 -17.40 15.30
N LEU A 179 22.56 -16.57 16.01
CA LEU A 179 21.50 -15.78 15.44
C LEU A 179 21.97 -14.37 15.07
N MET A 180 21.88 -14.03 13.79
CA MET A 180 22.23 -12.70 13.29
C MET A 180 21.64 -12.47 11.90
N HIS A 181 20.88 -11.38 11.76
CA HIS A 181 20.33 -10.98 10.47
C HIS A 181 21.37 -10.30 9.57
N ASP A 182 22.15 -9.40 10.16
CA ASP A 182 23.07 -8.56 9.40
C ASP A 182 24.37 -9.32 9.08
N ARG A 183 25.06 -8.89 8.03
CA ARG A 183 26.38 -9.43 7.71
C ARG A 183 27.45 -9.04 8.72
N THR A 184 27.25 -7.95 9.47
CA THR A 184 28.19 -7.41 10.47
C THR A 184 27.48 -7.22 11.80
N LEU A 185 28.26 -6.99 12.86
CA LEU A 185 27.74 -6.86 14.23
C LEU A 185 27.40 -5.40 14.60
N ARG A 186 27.61 -4.45 13.68
CA ARG A 186 27.61 -3.01 13.94
C ARG A 186 26.27 -2.46 14.46
N ARG A 187 25.14 -2.92 13.90
CA ARG A 187 23.82 -2.36 14.21
C ARG A 187 23.27 -2.84 15.55
N THR A 188 23.49 -4.10 15.86
CA THR A 188 22.78 -4.81 16.94
C THR A 188 23.69 -5.22 18.09
N THR A 189 24.94 -4.73 18.12
CA THR A 189 25.87 -4.99 19.22
C THR A 189 26.76 -3.79 19.54
N ASN A 190 27.56 -3.89 20.60
CA ASN A 190 28.62 -2.93 20.93
C ASN A 190 30.00 -3.27 20.32
N VAL A 191 30.05 -3.97 19.18
CA VAL A 191 31.33 -4.38 18.53
C VAL A 191 32.32 -3.23 18.31
N HIS A 192 31.84 -2.00 18.07
CA HIS A 192 32.71 -0.83 17.89
C HIS A 192 33.51 -0.50 19.17
N GLU A 193 32.97 -0.79 20.35
CA GLU A 193 33.63 -0.55 21.63
C GLU A 193 34.60 -1.68 21.97
N VAL A 194 34.19 -2.94 21.77
CA VAL A 194 34.97 -4.13 22.15
C VAL A 194 36.05 -4.47 21.11
N PHE A 195 35.74 -4.33 19.82
CA PHE A 195 36.63 -4.65 18.70
C PHE A 195 36.67 -3.50 17.66
N PRO A 196 37.18 -2.30 18.01
CA PRO A 196 37.11 -1.12 17.15
C PRO A 196 37.72 -1.35 15.74
N ASN A 197 38.81 -2.11 15.67
CA ASN A 197 39.51 -2.41 14.40
C ASN A 197 38.79 -3.45 13.52
N ARG A 198 37.72 -4.10 14.02
CA ARG A 198 36.95 -5.13 13.33
C ARG A 198 35.46 -4.79 13.24
N THR A 199 35.08 -3.53 13.43
CA THR A 199 33.67 -3.11 13.43
C THR A 199 32.91 -3.49 12.14
N ASP A 200 33.59 -3.46 10.99
CA ASP A 200 33.02 -3.84 9.68
C ASP A 200 33.36 -5.27 9.26
N ALA A 201 34.03 -6.04 10.12
CA ALA A 201 34.26 -7.44 9.85
C ALA A 201 32.93 -8.20 9.83
N LEU A 202 32.88 -9.25 8.99
CA LEU A 202 31.69 -10.09 8.89
C LEU A 202 31.48 -10.83 10.21
N ALA A 203 30.22 -10.91 10.65
CA ALA A 203 29.85 -11.54 11.92
C ALA A 203 30.35 -13.00 12.01
N ALA A 204 30.29 -13.74 10.89
CA ALA A 204 30.79 -15.11 10.79
C ALA A 204 32.33 -15.24 10.96
N MET A 205 33.09 -14.14 10.88
CA MET A 205 34.55 -14.15 11.05
C MET A 205 34.98 -13.89 12.50
N PHE A 206 34.05 -13.94 13.45
CA PHE A 206 34.33 -13.91 14.88
C PHE A 206 34.17 -15.31 15.47
N THR A 207 34.99 -15.63 16.47
CA THR A 207 34.81 -16.87 17.26
C THR A 207 33.60 -16.74 18.19
N TRP A 208 33.08 -17.87 18.69
CA TRP A 208 31.95 -17.83 19.61
C TRP A 208 32.26 -17.05 20.89
N ALA A 209 33.45 -17.23 21.47
CA ALA A 209 33.86 -16.50 22.67
C ALA A 209 33.91 -14.98 22.44
N GLU A 210 34.32 -14.54 21.25
CA GLU A 210 34.27 -13.11 20.89
C GLU A 210 32.83 -12.62 20.77
N LEU A 211 31.95 -13.39 20.12
CA LEU A 211 30.53 -13.05 19.95
C LEU A 211 29.78 -12.99 21.29
N GLU A 212 30.04 -13.94 22.18
CA GLU A 212 29.42 -14.03 23.51
C GLU A 212 29.82 -12.85 24.41
N SER A 213 31.01 -12.29 24.20
CA SER A 213 31.49 -11.11 24.93
C SER A 213 30.75 -9.81 24.56
N LEU A 214 30.02 -9.79 23.45
CA LEU A 214 29.31 -8.60 22.97
C LEU A 214 27.96 -8.43 23.64
N ASN A 215 27.63 -7.18 23.94
CA ASN A 215 26.28 -6.79 24.34
C ASN A 215 25.41 -6.63 23.09
N ALA A 216 24.32 -7.40 23.01
CA ALA A 216 23.36 -7.40 21.90
C ALA A 216 22.03 -6.69 22.25
N GLY A 217 22.00 -5.95 23.37
CA GLY A 217 20.77 -5.43 23.95
C GLY A 217 20.70 -3.90 24.09
N ALA A 218 21.76 -3.27 24.56
CA ALA A 218 21.78 -1.83 24.88
C ALA A 218 21.43 -0.93 23.67
N TRP A 219 21.81 -1.36 22.46
CA TRP A 219 21.50 -0.64 21.22
C TRP A 219 20.00 -0.43 21.02
N PHE A 220 19.17 -1.38 21.46
CA PHE A 220 17.72 -1.32 21.28
C PHE A 220 17.12 -0.17 22.06
N LEU A 221 17.60 0.06 23.29
CA LEU A 221 17.14 1.16 24.13
C LEU A 221 17.63 2.52 23.63
N SER A 222 18.88 2.59 23.14
CA SER A 222 19.47 3.83 22.66
C SER A 222 18.92 4.29 21.31
N HIS A 223 18.75 3.36 20.36
CA HIS A 223 18.27 3.67 19.02
C HIS A 223 16.74 3.72 18.93
N ASN A 224 16.03 3.03 19.82
CA ASN A 224 14.58 2.93 19.85
C ASN A 224 13.97 2.68 18.44
N PRO A 225 14.36 1.58 17.76
CA PRO A 225 14.08 1.39 16.33
C PRO A 225 12.60 1.42 15.96
N PHE A 226 11.71 1.09 16.92
CA PHE A 226 10.27 1.05 16.71
C PHE A 226 9.49 2.09 17.52
N GLY A 227 10.15 2.98 18.26
CA GLY A 227 9.47 3.96 19.11
C GLY A 227 8.83 3.37 20.38
N THR A 228 9.06 2.10 20.70
CA THR A 228 8.35 1.34 21.74
C THR A 228 9.11 1.22 23.06
N THR A 229 10.39 1.59 23.14
CA THR A 229 11.18 1.43 24.39
C THR A 229 10.64 2.28 25.55
N GLY A 230 9.86 3.32 25.24
CA GLY A 230 9.14 4.15 26.20
C GLY A 230 8.12 3.39 27.05
N SER A 231 7.52 2.32 26.52
CA SER A 231 6.51 1.54 27.25
C SER A 231 7.09 0.46 28.16
N LEU A 232 8.40 0.19 28.09
CA LEU A 232 9.04 -0.83 28.91
C LEU A 232 9.19 -0.41 30.36
N GLY A 233 8.89 -1.34 31.27
CA GLY A 233 9.12 -1.18 32.70
C GLY A 233 10.62 -1.10 33.05
N ALA A 234 10.95 -0.69 34.28
CA ALA A 234 12.35 -0.57 34.72
C ALA A 234 13.12 -1.90 34.72
N GLU A 235 12.45 -3.01 35.06
CA GLU A 235 13.05 -4.35 35.00
C GLU A 235 13.25 -4.81 33.54
N GLU A 236 12.23 -4.69 32.70
CA GLU A 236 12.32 -5.05 31.28
C GLU A 236 13.41 -4.26 30.56
N ARG A 237 13.60 -2.98 30.91
CA ARG A 237 14.72 -2.18 30.40
C ARG A 237 16.07 -2.74 30.84
N ARG A 238 16.23 -3.15 32.10
CA ARG A 238 17.48 -3.75 32.58
C ARG A 238 17.75 -5.08 31.87
N GLN A 239 16.74 -5.93 31.71
CA GLN A 239 16.85 -7.18 30.98
C GLN A 239 17.20 -6.94 29.50
N ALA A 240 16.50 -6.02 28.83
CA ALA A 240 16.75 -5.67 27.44
C ALA A 240 18.14 -5.09 27.22
N ALA A 241 18.66 -4.28 28.15
CA ALA A 241 20.01 -3.75 28.08
C ALA A 241 21.09 -4.83 28.22
N ASN A 242 20.79 -5.93 28.92
CA ASN A 242 21.74 -6.98 29.27
C ASN A 242 21.47 -8.28 28.51
N GLN A 243 21.38 -8.18 27.17
CA GLN A 243 21.29 -9.33 26.28
C GLN A 243 22.64 -9.61 25.61
N SER A 244 22.91 -10.88 25.33
CA SER A 244 24.07 -11.36 24.56
C SER A 244 23.63 -11.87 23.19
N VAL A 245 24.59 -12.08 22.28
CA VAL A 245 24.34 -12.78 21.01
C VAL A 245 23.80 -14.18 21.31
N CYS A 246 22.68 -14.55 20.68
CA CYS A 246 22.01 -15.83 20.95
C CYS A 246 22.60 -16.95 20.09
N SER A 247 22.91 -18.09 20.69
CA SER A 247 23.26 -19.31 19.94
C SER A 247 22.01 -19.96 19.35
N LEU A 248 22.16 -20.69 18.25
CA LEU A 248 21.07 -21.49 17.69
C LEU A 248 20.56 -22.50 18.73
N GLN A 249 21.46 -23.14 19.47
CA GLN A 249 21.11 -24.12 20.50
C GLN A 249 20.15 -23.54 21.55
N ALA A 250 20.49 -22.38 22.13
CA ALA A 250 19.67 -21.74 23.15
C ALA A 250 18.27 -21.37 22.62
N PHE A 251 18.22 -20.87 21.39
CA PHE A 251 16.97 -20.57 20.70
C PHE A 251 16.10 -21.83 20.47
N LEU A 252 16.68 -22.91 19.93
CA LEU A 252 15.95 -24.16 19.69
C LEU A 252 15.46 -24.79 21.00
N GLN A 253 16.23 -24.66 22.08
CA GLN A 253 15.86 -25.17 23.39
C GLN A 253 14.67 -24.42 23.99
N LEU A 254 14.64 -23.08 23.86
CA LEU A 254 13.47 -22.28 24.22
C LEU A 254 12.24 -22.69 23.38
N ALA A 255 12.40 -22.86 22.08
CA ALA A 255 11.31 -23.26 21.19
C ALA A 255 10.76 -24.65 21.55
N ALA A 256 11.63 -25.61 21.88
CA ALA A 256 11.24 -26.95 22.32
C ALA A 256 10.48 -26.91 23.65
N GLN A 257 11.00 -26.18 24.64
CA GLN A 257 10.39 -26.05 25.97
C GLN A 257 9.01 -25.39 25.92
N THR A 258 8.80 -24.49 24.97
CA THR A 258 7.56 -23.75 24.81
C THR A 258 6.63 -24.33 23.74
N ASP A 259 6.99 -25.47 23.13
CA ASP A 259 6.28 -26.10 22.02
C ASP A 259 5.94 -25.09 20.90
N LYS A 260 7.00 -24.55 20.29
CA LYS A 260 6.90 -23.53 19.23
C LYS A 260 7.50 -24.05 17.94
N LEU A 261 6.82 -23.73 16.84
CA LEU A 261 7.35 -23.94 15.51
C LEU A 261 8.53 -23.00 15.27
N VAL A 262 9.55 -23.48 14.57
CA VAL A 262 10.73 -22.69 14.22
C VAL A 262 10.79 -22.51 12.71
N ILE A 263 11.07 -21.29 12.27
CA ILE A 263 11.42 -20.94 10.90
C ILE A 263 12.75 -20.20 10.96
N PHE A 264 13.70 -20.48 10.08
CA PHE A 264 14.87 -19.61 9.98
C PHE A 264 15.49 -19.60 8.60
N ASP A 265 16.06 -18.46 8.23
CA ASP A 265 16.93 -18.33 7.08
C ASP A 265 18.34 -18.81 7.44
N LEU A 266 18.95 -19.65 6.59
CA LEU A 266 20.30 -20.15 6.83
C LEU A 266 21.32 -19.49 5.89
N TYR A 267 22.17 -18.65 6.46
CA TYR A 267 23.18 -17.91 5.71
C TYR A 267 24.47 -18.70 5.52
N ARG A 268 24.93 -18.78 4.27
CA ARG A 268 26.22 -19.38 3.93
C ARG A 268 27.36 -18.48 4.39
N PRO A 269 28.36 -19.00 5.13
CA PRO A 269 29.54 -18.24 5.53
C PRO A 269 30.36 -17.68 4.33
N PRO A 270 31.14 -16.61 4.54
CA PRO A 270 31.94 -15.98 3.48
C PRO A 270 33.10 -16.87 3.00
N ARG A 271 33.70 -16.51 1.86
CA ARG A 271 34.90 -17.21 1.34
C ARG A 271 36.04 -17.19 2.36
N GLY A 272 36.74 -18.31 2.51
CA GLY A 272 37.82 -18.49 3.49
C GLY A 272 37.36 -18.92 4.88
N HIS A 273 36.06 -18.99 5.14
CA HIS A 273 35.53 -19.50 6.40
C HIS A 273 35.64 -21.04 6.48
N PRO A 274 36.10 -21.64 7.61
CA PRO A 274 36.32 -23.09 7.71
C PRO A 274 35.07 -23.94 7.45
N TYR A 275 33.91 -23.47 7.91
CA TYR A 275 32.62 -24.16 7.75
C TYR A 275 31.84 -23.76 6.51
N ARG A 276 32.45 -23.03 5.57
CA ARG A 276 31.71 -22.47 4.42
C ARG A 276 31.01 -23.53 3.58
N ASP A 277 31.52 -24.75 3.53
CA ASP A 277 30.99 -25.84 2.70
C ASP A 277 30.27 -26.92 3.50
N THR A 278 30.32 -26.85 4.84
CA THR A 278 29.69 -27.79 5.79
C THR A 278 28.66 -27.12 6.71
N TRP A 279 28.34 -25.84 6.49
CA TRP A 279 27.47 -25.07 7.37
C TRP A 279 26.08 -25.68 7.58
N ILE A 280 25.48 -26.25 6.53
CA ILE A 280 24.18 -26.94 6.64
C ILE A 280 24.32 -28.13 7.59
N GLN A 281 25.28 -29.01 7.35
CA GLN A 281 25.51 -30.19 8.19
C GLN A 281 25.74 -29.77 9.65
N ARG A 282 26.56 -28.75 9.89
CA ARG A 282 26.81 -28.27 11.26
C ARG A 282 25.54 -27.72 11.93
N THR A 283 24.71 -26.99 11.19
CA THR A 283 23.41 -26.51 11.69
C THR A 283 22.47 -27.68 12.01
N LEU A 284 22.42 -28.71 11.16
CA LEU A 284 21.60 -29.91 11.35
C LEU A 284 22.07 -30.75 12.55
N GLU A 285 23.39 -30.87 12.76
CA GLU A 285 23.96 -31.51 13.95
C GLU A 285 23.46 -30.85 15.24
N VAL A 286 23.38 -29.52 15.28
CA VAL A 286 22.85 -28.80 16.45
C VAL A 286 21.37 -29.11 16.67
N ILE A 287 20.57 -29.20 15.60
CA ILE A 287 19.14 -29.54 15.70
C ILE A 287 18.97 -30.95 16.26
N GLN A 288 19.66 -31.93 15.69
CA GLN A 288 19.47 -33.36 15.99
C GLN A 288 20.11 -33.79 17.32
N ASN A 289 21.31 -33.31 17.61
CA ASN A 289 22.14 -33.87 18.68
C ASN A 289 22.33 -32.93 19.87
N GLU A 290 22.19 -31.62 19.67
CA GLU A 290 22.51 -30.61 20.70
C GLU A 290 21.27 -29.88 21.23
N SER A 291 20.09 -30.16 20.68
CA SER A 291 18.81 -29.56 21.09
C SER A 291 17.74 -30.63 21.36
N SER A 292 16.71 -30.27 22.11
CA SER A 292 15.56 -31.15 22.40
C SER A 292 14.37 -30.90 21.47
N ILE A 293 14.56 -30.14 20.39
CA ILE A 293 13.47 -29.81 19.46
C ILE A 293 13.20 -31.01 18.55
N GLN A 294 11.93 -31.21 18.18
CA GLN A 294 11.61 -32.21 17.17
C GLN A 294 11.90 -31.61 15.78
N SER A 295 12.55 -32.37 14.89
CA SER A 295 12.82 -31.93 13.52
C SER A 295 11.53 -31.49 12.80
N SER A 296 10.40 -32.16 13.05
CA SER A 296 9.09 -31.79 12.51
C SER A 296 8.61 -30.37 12.88
N GLN A 297 9.14 -29.75 13.94
CA GLN A 297 8.84 -28.38 14.35
C GLN A 297 9.65 -27.34 13.57
N VAL A 298 10.76 -27.74 12.95
CA VAL A 298 11.77 -26.85 12.34
C VAL A 298 11.58 -26.75 10.83
N ARG A 299 11.69 -25.54 10.31
CA ARG A 299 11.57 -25.19 8.89
C ARG A 299 12.75 -24.32 8.46
N PRO A 300 13.88 -24.93 8.04
CA PRO A 300 14.98 -24.17 7.48
C PRO A 300 14.58 -23.65 6.09
N ALA A 301 14.71 -22.35 5.88
CA ALA A 301 14.61 -21.73 4.56
C ALA A 301 15.99 -21.74 3.91
N THR A 302 16.16 -22.63 2.92
CA THR A 302 17.40 -22.76 2.16
C THR A 302 17.11 -23.21 0.72
N ASP A 303 17.99 -22.81 -0.20
CA ASP A 303 17.94 -23.27 -1.59
C ASP A 303 18.45 -24.71 -1.75
N LEU A 304 19.13 -25.26 -0.74
CA LEU A 304 19.72 -26.62 -0.75
C LEU A 304 18.77 -27.65 -0.10
N ARG A 305 17.51 -27.67 -0.55
CA ARG A 305 16.44 -28.52 0.00
C ARG A 305 16.75 -30.00 -0.08
N ASP A 306 17.30 -30.46 -1.21
CA ASP A 306 17.60 -31.88 -1.44
C ASP A 306 18.58 -32.41 -0.37
N LEU A 307 19.59 -31.62 -0.03
CA LEU A 307 20.57 -31.98 0.99
C LEU A 307 19.94 -32.03 2.39
N VAL A 308 19.08 -31.06 2.72
CA VAL A 308 18.36 -31.06 4.01
C VAL A 308 17.46 -32.29 4.11
N GLN A 309 16.72 -32.60 3.05
CA GLN A 309 15.82 -33.74 2.99
C GLN A 309 16.56 -35.09 3.09
N GLU A 310 17.75 -35.17 2.50
CA GLU A 310 18.62 -36.36 2.58
C GLU A 310 19.15 -36.59 4.01
N ILE A 311 19.57 -35.51 4.69
CA ILE A 311 20.15 -35.60 6.03
C ILE A 311 19.07 -35.77 7.12
N ASP A 312 17.96 -35.04 7.01
CA ASP A 312 16.86 -35.09 7.96
C ASP A 312 15.51 -34.96 7.24
N PRO A 313 14.87 -36.10 6.92
CA PRO A 313 13.61 -36.10 6.19
C PRO A 313 12.40 -35.62 7.01
N GLU A 314 12.53 -35.48 8.34
CA GLU A 314 11.45 -34.99 9.20
C GLU A 314 11.36 -33.46 9.21
N LEU A 315 12.42 -32.76 8.81
CA LEU A 315 12.39 -31.30 8.63
C LEU A 315 11.37 -30.91 7.57
N GLN A 316 10.52 -29.95 7.91
CA GLN A 316 9.48 -29.50 6.99
C GLN A 316 10.06 -28.59 5.91
N GLN A 317 9.90 -29.00 4.65
CA GLN A 317 10.34 -28.21 3.49
C GLN A 317 9.41 -27.03 3.24
N THR A 318 10.01 -25.87 2.94
CA THR A 318 9.29 -24.64 2.60
C THR A 318 9.78 -24.05 1.28
N SER A 319 8.92 -23.29 0.60
CA SER A 319 9.31 -22.52 -0.59
C SER A 319 9.21 -21.02 -0.33
N GLY A 320 10.27 -20.29 -0.68
CA GLY A 320 10.32 -18.82 -0.67
C GLY A 320 9.61 -18.17 -1.87
N SER A 321 9.24 -18.96 -2.88
CA SER A 321 8.61 -18.51 -4.11
C SER A 321 7.33 -19.28 -4.41
N ARG A 322 6.48 -18.70 -5.25
CA ARG A 322 5.34 -19.42 -5.82
C ARG A 322 5.87 -20.42 -6.84
N LEU A 323 5.45 -21.68 -6.66
CA LEU A 323 5.70 -22.77 -7.58
C LEU A 323 4.36 -23.37 -8.01
N PRO A 324 4.28 -23.99 -9.20
CA PRO A 324 3.13 -24.78 -9.62
C PRO A 324 2.80 -25.87 -8.59
N LEU A 325 1.53 -26.26 -8.52
CA LEU A 325 1.04 -27.21 -7.52
C LEU A 325 1.74 -28.57 -7.63
N GLU A 326 1.98 -29.01 -8.86
CA GLU A 326 2.66 -30.26 -9.18
C GLU A 326 4.10 -30.26 -8.65
N GLU A 327 4.78 -29.12 -8.75
CA GLU A 327 6.14 -28.96 -8.26
C GLU A 327 6.18 -28.99 -6.72
N LEU A 328 5.25 -28.29 -6.06
CA LEU A 328 5.13 -28.31 -4.60
C LEU A 328 4.90 -29.73 -4.08
N GLN A 329 4.01 -30.49 -4.73
CA GLN A 329 3.74 -31.88 -4.36
C GLN A 329 4.93 -32.80 -4.62
N SER A 330 5.58 -32.69 -5.78
CA SER A 330 6.73 -33.53 -6.13
C SER A 330 7.92 -33.33 -5.19
N ASN A 331 8.06 -32.12 -4.64
CA ASN A 331 9.15 -31.74 -3.74
C ASN A 331 8.74 -31.83 -2.25
N ASN A 332 7.58 -32.41 -1.91
CA ASN A 332 7.05 -32.52 -0.56
C ASN A 332 6.99 -31.18 0.20
N ILE A 333 6.71 -30.08 -0.52
CA ILE A 333 6.62 -28.74 0.07
C ILE A 333 5.22 -28.53 0.62
N VAL A 334 5.11 -28.49 1.94
CA VAL A 334 3.82 -28.33 2.66
C VAL A 334 3.52 -26.89 3.06
N LYS A 335 4.50 -25.98 2.88
CA LYS A 335 4.35 -24.59 3.31
C LYS A 335 5.07 -23.60 2.38
N LEU A 336 4.35 -22.55 2.00
CA LEU A 336 4.90 -21.39 1.29
C LEU A 336 5.27 -20.31 2.31
N ASN A 337 6.48 -19.76 2.24
CA ASN A 337 6.92 -18.64 3.04
C ASN A 337 7.19 -17.45 2.11
N LEU A 338 6.22 -16.55 1.94
CA LEU A 338 6.26 -15.53 0.90
C LEU A 338 6.32 -14.12 1.48
N HIS A 339 7.02 -13.22 0.79
CA HIS A 339 6.97 -11.80 1.14
C HIS A 339 5.54 -11.25 0.97
N TYR A 340 5.08 -10.36 1.86
CA TYR A 340 3.70 -9.84 1.88
C TYR A 340 3.30 -9.15 0.56
N SER A 341 4.27 -8.58 -0.18
CA SER A 341 4.01 -7.95 -1.48
C SER A 341 3.57 -8.94 -2.55
N SER A 342 3.77 -10.24 -2.34
CA SER A 342 3.25 -11.28 -3.22
C SER A 342 1.72 -11.38 -3.16
N MET A 343 1.07 -10.85 -2.11
CA MET A 343 -0.37 -10.90 -1.93
C MET A 343 -1.10 -10.35 -3.15
N SER A 344 -1.80 -11.23 -3.87
CA SER A 344 -2.54 -10.92 -5.10
C SER A 344 -3.95 -11.51 -5.01
N ALA A 345 -4.85 -11.08 -5.90
CA ALA A 345 -6.19 -11.67 -6.06
C ALA A 345 -6.15 -13.18 -6.34
N GLU A 346 -5.01 -13.70 -6.82
CA GLU A 346 -4.79 -15.11 -7.08
C GLU A 346 -4.32 -15.86 -5.83
N LEU A 347 -3.57 -15.22 -4.92
CA LEU A 347 -3.30 -15.77 -3.58
C LEU A 347 -4.60 -15.92 -2.76
N ILE A 348 -5.58 -15.05 -3.02
CA ILE A 348 -6.92 -15.09 -2.42
C ILE A 348 -7.71 -16.33 -2.90
N ARG A 349 -7.29 -17.03 -3.96
CA ARG A 349 -7.75 -18.41 -4.24
C ARG A 349 -7.05 -19.41 -3.31
N SER A 350 -6.97 -19.10 -2.01
CA SER A 350 -6.45 -19.99 -0.96
C SER A 350 -7.06 -21.39 -1.02
N LEU A 351 -8.27 -21.50 -1.58
CA LEU A 351 -8.98 -22.74 -1.89
C LEU A 351 -8.19 -23.78 -2.70
N GLU A 352 -7.28 -23.37 -3.60
CA GLU A 352 -6.48 -24.33 -4.38
C GLU A 352 -5.38 -24.99 -3.55
N TYR A 353 -4.73 -24.23 -2.66
CA TYR A 353 -3.70 -24.76 -1.76
C TYR A 353 -4.30 -25.49 -0.56
N GLU A 354 -5.44 -25.00 -0.03
CA GLU A 354 -6.19 -25.66 1.03
C GLU A 354 -6.65 -27.07 0.61
N ALA A 355 -7.04 -27.25 -0.66
CA ALA A 355 -7.46 -28.55 -1.19
C ALA A 355 -6.35 -29.62 -1.14
N VAL A 356 -5.07 -29.22 -1.04
CA VAL A 356 -3.92 -30.13 -0.99
C VAL A 356 -3.07 -29.96 0.28
N ASN A 357 -3.64 -29.37 1.33
CA ASN A 357 -3.00 -29.19 2.64
C ASN A 357 -1.68 -28.38 2.59
N ILE A 358 -1.57 -27.43 1.66
CA ILE A 358 -0.44 -26.50 1.58
C ILE A 358 -0.81 -25.24 2.33
N THR A 359 0.02 -24.86 3.30
CA THR A 359 -0.20 -23.67 4.13
C THR A 359 0.64 -22.49 3.63
N THR A 360 0.18 -21.26 3.89
CA THR A 360 0.86 -20.03 3.45
C THR A 360 1.23 -19.17 4.66
N ASN A 361 2.50 -18.78 4.71
CA ASN A 361 3.03 -17.76 5.60
C ASN A 361 3.38 -16.48 4.84
N LEU A 362 3.03 -15.32 5.38
CA LEU A 362 3.43 -14.03 4.82
C LEU A 362 4.36 -13.26 5.78
N TYR A 363 5.45 -12.71 5.25
CA TYR A 363 6.41 -11.92 6.03
C TYR A 363 6.77 -10.57 5.35
N VAL A 364 7.10 -9.51 6.07
CA VAL A 364 6.87 -9.26 7.51
C VAL A 364 5.63 -8.37 7.64
N ILE A 365 4.59 -8.83 8.35
CA ILE A 365 3.34 -8.09 8.53
C ILE A 365 3.22 -7.62 9.98
N SER A 366 3.42 -6.33 10.21
CA SER A 366 3.40 -5.74 11.58
C SER A 366 2.29 -4.72 11.79
N GLN A 367 1.53 -4.39 10.75
CA GLN A 367 0.47 -3.37 10.81
C GLN A 367 -0.91 -4.03 10.88
N PRO A 368 -1.81 -3.60 11.79
CA PRO A 368 -3.15 -4.17 11.93
C PRO A 368 -3.96 -4.19 10.64
N TRP A 369 -3.82 -3.17 9.78
CA TRP A 369 -4.58 -3.09 8.51
C TRP A 369 -4.09 -4.12 7.50
N LEU A 370 -2.79 -4.38 7.44
CA LEU A 370 -2.21 -5.37 6.55
C LEU A 370 -2.47 -6.79 7.06
N TYR A 371 -2.46 -6.99 8.37
CA TYR A 371 -2.91 -8.23 9.00
C TYR A 371 -4.38 -8.52 8.72
N SER A 372 -5.24 -7.49 8.75
CA SER A 372 -6.64 -7.59 8.37
C SER A 372 -6.79 -8.08 6.92
N LEU A 373 -6.00 -7.53 6.01
CA LEU A 373 -5.98 -7.96 4.60
C LEU A 373 -5.55 -9.44 4.47
N ALA A 374 -4.50 -9.86 5.17
CA ALA A 374 -4.04 -11.25 5.18
C ALA A 374 -5.10 -12.21 5.74
N TRP A 375 -5.74 -11.85 6.85
CA TRP A 375 -6.84 -12.60 7.46
C TRP A 375 -8.03 -12.73 6.50
N CYS A 376 -8.46 -11.62 5.91
CA CYS A 376 -9.54 -11.63 4.94
C CYS A 376 -9.21 -12.50 3.70
N SER A 377 -7.93 -12.59 3.34
CA SER A 377 -7.43 -13.38 2.20
C SER A 377 -7.24 -14.87 2.48
N GLY A 378 -7.49 -15.35 3.70
CA GLY A 378 -7.35 -16.78 4.04
C GLY A 378 -5.90 -17.23 4.27
N VAL A 379 -4.99 -16.30 4.61
CA VAL A 379 -3.60 -16.65 4.93
C VAL A 379 -3.54 -17.43 6.24
N HIS A 380 -2.71 -18.48 6.31
CA HIS A 380 -2.66 -19.38 7.46
C HIS A 380 -1.79 -18.85 8.59
N SER A 381 -0.66 -18.22 8.28
CA SER A 381 0.21 -17.58 9.27
C SER A 381 0.87 -16.31 8.74
N VAL A 382 1.31 -15.45 9.65
CA VAL A 382 2.10 -14.26 9.33
C VAL A 382 3.32 -14.17 10.24
N THR A 383 4.47 -13.81 9.67
CA THR A 383 5.66 -13.44 10.44
C THR A 383 5.62 -11.95 10.75
N THR A 384 5.78 -11.56 12.01
CA THR A 384 5.47 -10.21 12.49
C THR A 384 6.47 -9.68 13.52
N ASN A 385 6.74 -8.37 13.48
CA ASN A 385 7.49 -7.68 14.53
C ASN A 385 6.63 -7.32 15.75
N SER A 386 5.30 -7.39 15.62
CA SER A 386 4.34 -6.85 16.57
C SER A 386 3.31 -7.89 17.06
N PRO A 387 3.74 -9.10 17.49
CA PRO A 387 2.79 -10.14 17.88
C PRO A 387 1.81 -9.67 18.97
N GLN A 388 2.26 -8.81 19.89
CA GLN A 388 1.46 -8.22 20.96
C GLN A 388 0.32 -7.31 20.48
N LEU A 389 0.47 -6.68 19.31
CA LEU A 389 -0.58 -5.83 18.74
C LEU A 389 -1.60 -6.67 17.97
N LEU A 390 -1.11 -7.66 17.22
CA LEU A 390 -1.94 -8.47 16.35
C LEU A 390 -2.71 -9.55 17.11
N SER A 391 -2.19 -10.07 18.22
CA SER A 391 -2.84 -11.12 19.01
C SER A 391 -4.11 -10.67 19.72
N ILE A 392 -4.24 -9.36 19.99
CA ILE A 392 -5.42 -8.76 20.64
C ILE A 392 -6.56 -8.57 19.64
N MET A 393 -6.29 -8.63 18.33
CA MET A 393 -7.31 -8.39 17.31
C MET A 393 -8.31 -9.54 17.25
N SER A 394 -9.57 -9.24 17.57
CA SER A 394 -10.69 -10.20 17.49
C SER A 394 -11.38 -10.25 16.12
N SER A 395 -11.11 -9.28 15.24
CA SER A 395 -11.61 -9.24 13.86
C SER A 395 -10.76 -8.34 12.96
N PRO A 396 -10.81 -8.52 11.62
CA PRO A 396 -10.18 -7.63 10.67
C PRO A 396 -10.77 -6.21 10.76
N MET A 397 -9.90 -5.21 10.65
CA MET A 397 -10.34 -3.83 10.46
C MET A 397 -11.01 -3.67 9.10
N PHE A 398 -12.09 -2.87 9.05
CA PHE A 398 -12.89 -2.63 7.84
C PHE A 398 -13.48 -3.91 7.21
N LEU A 399 -13.72 -4.95 8.00
CA LEU A 399 -14.60 -6.04 7.57
C LEU A 399 -16.02 -5.50 7.39
N MET A 400 -16.58 -5.66 6.20
CA MET A 400 -17.93 -5.19 5.87
C MET A 400 -18.62 -6.16 4.92
N SER A 401 -19.93 -6.32 5.05
CA SER A 401 -20.71 -7.08 4.09
C SER A 401 -20.83 -6.31 2.76
N PRO A 402 -21.12 -7.00 1.64
CA PRO A 402 -21.43 -6.33 0.37
C PRO A 402 -22.53 -5.28 0.50
N ASP A 403 -23.55 -5.54 1.33
CA ASP A 403 -24.66 -4.62 1.56
C ASP A 403 -24.22 -3.38 2.35
N GLU A 404 -23.41 -3.56 3.39
CA GLU A 404 -22.83 -2.45 4.17
C GLU A 404 -21.92 -1.58 3.30
N TYR A 405 -21.08 -2.20 2.46
CA TYR A 405 -20.24 -1.49 1.49
C TYR A 405 -21.08 -0.67 0.51
N ASN A 406 -22.12 -1.27 -0.07
CA ASN A 406 -23.03 -0.56 -0.97
C ASN A 406 -23.75 0.59 -0.27
N LEU A 407 -24.24 0.38 0.95
CA LEU A 407 -24.90 1.42 1.74
C LEU A 407 -23.96 2.60 2.06
N MET A 408 -22.71 2.33 2.42
CA MET A 408 -21.70 3.36 2.70
C MET A 408 -21.51 4.29 1.49
N TRP A 409 -21.40 3.73 0.29
CA TRP A 409 -21.27 4.51 -0.94
C TRP A 409 -22.54 5.30 -1.27
N ILE A 410 -23.73 4.69 -1.16
CA ILE A 410 -25.00 5.38 -1.35
C ILE A 410 -25.10 6.59 -0.41
N LEU A 411 -24.72 6.44 0.87
CA LEU A 411 -24.73 7.55 1.84
C LEU A 411 -23.71 8.63 1.51
N THR A 412 -22.51 8.25 1.08
CA THR A 412 -21.46 9.19 0.67
C THR A 412 -21.87 9.99 -0.56
N ASP A 413 -22.57 9.37 -1.51
CA ASP A 413 -23.14 10.04 -2.68
C ASP A 413 -24.24 11.04 -2.30
N LEU A 414 -25.15 10.64 -1.41
CA LEU A 414 -26.20 11.52 -0.92
C LEU A 414 -25.63 12.72 -0.16
N LEU A 415 -24.61 12.52 0.68
CA LEU A 415 -23.91 13.59 1.38
C LEU A 415 -23.18 14.53 0.42
N SER A 416 -22.49 13.97 -0.59
CA SER A 416 -21.83 14.76 -1.63
C SER A 416 -22.83 15.61 -2.41
N LEU A 417 -23.97 15.03 -2.78
CA LEU A 417 -25.07 15.74 -3.44
C LEU A 417 -25.60 16.87 -2.55
N MET A 418 -25.82 16.63 -1.26
CA MET A 418 -26.26 17.65 -0.30
C MET A 418 -25.25 18.80 -0.19
N LEU A 419 -23.95 18.50 -0.10
CA LEU A 419 -22.90 19.50 -0.04
C LEU A 419 -22.87 20.38 -1.30
N ILE A 420 -22.99 19.77 -2.49
CA ILE A 420 -23.08 20.48 -3.77
C ILE A 420 -24.30 21.41 -3.78
N VAL A 421 -25.46 20.93 -3.33
CA VAL A 421 -26.69 21.73 -3.24
C VAL A 421 -26.51 22.90 -2.27
N ILE A 422 -25.90 22.69 -1.10
CA ILE A 422 -25.64 23.75 -0.11
C ILE A 422 -24.72 24.82 -0.71
N ILE A 423 -23.61 24.42 -1.34
CA ILE A 423 -22.68 25.35 -2.00
C ILE A 423 -23.43 26.15 -3.08
N PHE A 424 -24.28 25.49 -3.87
CA PHE A 424 -25.06 26.15 -4.92
C PHE A 424 -26.07 27.15 -4.35
N VAL A 425 -26.81 26.78 -3.30
CA VAL A 425 -27.75 27.65 -2.59
C VAL A 425 -27.00 28.85 -2.01
N PHE A 426 -25.88 28.63 -1.32
CA PHE A 426 -25.07 29.70 -0.75
C PHE A 426 -24.55 30.67 -1.82
N HIS A 427 -24.04 30.15 -2.94
CA HIS A 427 -23.57 30.97 -4.05
C HIS A 427 -24.72 31.79 -4.69
N ARG A 428 -25.91 31.18 -4.82
CA ARG A 428 -27.12 31.87 -5.30
C ARG A 428 -27.57 32.97 -4.34
N LEU A 429 -27.54 32.73 -3.03
CA LEU A 429 -27.87 33.72 -2.00
C LEU A 429 -26.87 34.87 -1.98
N LYS A 430 -25.56 34.60 -2.07
CA LYS A 430 -24.51 35.62 -2.17
C LYS A 430 -24.69 36.49 -3.43
N LYS A 431 -25.00 35.87 -4.56
CA LYS A 431 -25.30 36.59 -5.80
C LYS A 431 -26.53 37.49 -5.66
N LYS A 432 -27.60 37.00 -5.02
CA LYS A 432 -28.81 37.80 -4.77
C LYS A 432 -28.50 39.01 -3.87
N LYS A 433 -27.70 38.84 -2.81
CA LYS A 433 -27.22 39.95 -1.95
C LYS A 433 -26.38 40.98 -2.72
N ASN A 434 -25.47 40.54 -3.59
CA ASN A 434 -24.66 41.45 -4.39
C ASN A 434 -25.52 42.24 -5.39
N LEU A 435 -26.50 41.60 -6.05
CA LEU A 435 -27.43 42.29 -6.95
C LEU A 435 -28.33 43.28 -6.20
N SER A 436 -28.83 42.93 -5.01
CA SER A 436 -29.60 43.88 -4.20
C SER A 436 -28.75 45.08 -3.79
N SER A 437 -27.50 44.89 -3.38
CA SER A 437 -26.60 45.98 -3.00
C SER A 437 -26.29 46.94 -4.15
N ILE A 438 -26.16 46.43 -5.38
CA ILE A 438 -25.98 47.26 -6.59
C ILE A 438 -27.27 48.05 -6.91
N SER A 439 -28.45 47.44 -6.74
CA SER A 439 -29.72 48.14 -6.97
C SER A 439 -29.98 49.27 -5.96
N THR A 440 -29.54 49.10 -4.70
CA THR A 440 -29.63 50.16 -3.67
C THR A 440 -28.66 51.30 -3.96
N LEU A 441 -27.44 51.00 -4.44
CA LEU A 441 -26.46 52.02 -4.82
C LEU A 441 -26.95 52.91 -5.98
N ASN A 442 -27.69 52.34 -6.93
CA ASN A 442 -28.25 53.08 -8.06
C ASN A 442 -29.47 53.93 -7.68
N LYS A 443 -30.18 53.61 -6.59
CA LYS A 443 -31.28 54.43 -6.06
C LYS A 443 -30.84 55.63 -5.22
N VAL A 444 -29.58 55.64 -4.76
CA VAL A 444 -28.99 56.78 -4.02
C VAL A 444 -28.29 57.78 -4.98
N LYS A 445 -28.13 57.42 -6.26
CA LYS A 445 -27.51 58.24 -7.31
C LYS A 445 -28.49 58.85 -8.32
N MET A 446 -29.80 58.62 -8.15
CA MET A 446 -30.87 59.41 -8.75
C MET A 446 -31.51 60.24 -7.66
#